data_AF-A0A7R9CDD1-F1
#
_entry.id   AF-A0A7R9CDD1-F1
#
_cell.length_a   1.000
_cell.length_b   1.000
_cell.length_c   1.000
_cell.angle_alpha   90.00
_cell.angle_beta   90.00
_cell.angle_gamma   90.00
#
_symmetry.space_group_name_H-M   'P 1'
#
loop_
_entity.id
_entity.type
_entity.pdbx_description
1 polymer ?
#
loop_
_entity_poly.entity_id
_entity_poly.type
_entity_poly.pdbx_seq_one_letter_code
_entity_poly.pdbx_strand_id
1 'polypeptide(L)'
;MVCGADQAVERVIGAVCASVEEGYKGRLSSEPQQAVICFQPHRSPKSSQPSPCINLEVVRKGGTILYCDYVCENLNDAEQLSWLLVNHTEEIVALSTEPPVQELIAAVHRNSAASGLLVQAVGSKCQDLKQPSFVCRLLRCLEGVHPSQSGALLMLLVPRLLGSPQLAPARQAGALACRRAELLLTLSEEEVHSQLTRADLDKVLESLHGSGLANKYAAYL
;
A
#
# COMPACT_ATOMS: atom_id res chain seq x y z
N MET A 1 12.51 32.10 2.30
CA MET A 1 13.22 30.94 2.87
C MET A 1 12.52 29.70 2.31
N VAL A 2 12.97 29.16 1.17
CA VAL A 2 12.18 28.21 0.34
C VAL A 2 12.89 26.85 0.17
N CYS A 3 13.88 26.50 1.01
CA CYS A 3 14.77 25.37 0.70
C CYS A 3 14.58 24.08 1.51
N GLY A 4 13.71 24.07 2.54
CA GLY A 4 13.71 22.97 3.52
C GLY A 4 12.88 21.75 3.11
N ALA A 5 11.58 21.97 2.89
CA ALA A 5 10.64 20.91 2.56
C ALA A 5 10.84 20.40 1.12
N ASP A 6 11.05 21.34 0.19
CA ASP A 6 11.23 21.05 -1.24
C ASP A 6 12.44 20.12 -1.47
N GLN A 7 13.58 20.45 -0.86
CA GLN A 7 14.81 19.66 -0.98
C GLN A 7 14.70 18.27 -0.32
N ALA A 8 13.86 18.11 0.70
CA ALA A 8 13.67 16.84 1.38
C ALA A 8 12.68 15.93 0.63
N VAL A 9 11.63 16.48 0.04
CA VAL A 9 10.71 15.73 -0.85
C VAL A 9 11.42 15.35 -2.15
N GLU A 10 12.24 16.24 -2.74
CA GLU A 10 13.10 15.92 -3.88
C GLU A 10 14.08 14.78 -3.56
N ARG A 11 14.66 14.73 -2.34
CA ARG A 11 15.51 13.61 -1.91
C ARG A 11 14.74 12.30 -1.78
N VAL A 12 13.50 12.34 -1.28
CA VAL A 12 12.62 11.16 -1.25
C VAL A 12 12.33 10.70 -2.67
N ILE A 13 11.99 11.60 -3.59
CA ILE A 13 11.74 11.27 -5.00
C ILE A 13 13.00 10.72 -5.67
N GLY A 14 14.15 11.36 -5.49
CA GLY A 14 15.42 10.85 -6.02
C GLY A 14 15.72 9.44 -5.53
N ALA A 15 15.51 9.17 -4.24
CA ALA A 15 15.69 7.84 -3.65
C ALA A 15 14.68 6.81 -4.19
N VAL A 16 13.39 7.17 -4.32
CA VAL A 16 12.35 6.22 -4.76
C VAL A 16 12.34 6.06 -6.29
N CYS A 17 12.57 7.11 -7.09
CA CYS A 17 12.61 7.06 -8.57
C CYS A 17 13.86 6.36 -9.09
N ALA A 18 15.04 6.59 -8.51
CA ALA A 18 16.24 5.79 -8.82
C ALA A 18 16.00 4.29 -8.56
N SER A 19 15.18 3.96 -7.54
CA SER A 19 14.76 2.59 -7.24
C SER A 19 13.84 1.96 -8.31
N VAL A 20 13.18 2.75 -9.16
CA VAL A 20 12.21 2.29 -10.17
C VAL A 20 12.83 2.16 -11.57
N GLU A 21 13.71 3.09 -11.98
CA GLU A 21 14.27 3.12 -13.35
C GLU A 21 15.31 2.00 -13.64
N GLU A 22 16.13 1.59 -12.68
CA GLU A 22 17.13 0.54 -12.90
C GLU A 22 16.53 -0.88 -12.98
N GLY A 23 15.31 -1.04 -12.45
CA GLY A 23 14.50 -2.24 -12.65
C GLY A 23 14.08 -2.49 -14.10
N TYR A 24 14.18 -1.46 -14.95
CA TYR A 24 13.86 -1.49 -16.39
C TYR A 24 15.07 -1.83 -17.28
N LYS A 25 16.30 -1.52 -16.85
CA LYS A 25 17.54 -1.77 -17.64
C LYS A 25 18.17 -3.14 -17.38
N GLY A 26 17.94 -3.77 -16.23
CA GLY A 26 18.58 -5.04 -15.85
C GLY A 26 18.14 -6.31 -16.59
N ARG A 27 17.40 -6.24 -17.71
CA ARG A 27 16.93 -7.47 -18.41
C ARG A 27 16.74 -7.34 -19.93
N LEU A 28 17.63 -6.64 -20.63
CA LEU A 28 17.78 -6.74 -22.09
C LEU A 28 19.12 -7.36 -22.55
N SER A 29 19.97 -7.80 -21.61
CA SER A 29 21.27 -8.41 -21.95
C SER A 29 21.69 -9.49 -20.94
N SER A 30 21.10 -10.68 -21.03
CA SER A 30 21.79 -11.96 -20.78
C SER A 30 20.85 -13.16 -20.95
N GLU A 31 21.40 -14.19 -21.59
CA GLU A 31 20.85 -15.51 -21.97
C GLU A 31 20.39 -16.40 -20.80
N PRO A 32 19.70 -17.54 -21.07
CA PRO A 32 18.73 -18.13 -20.15
C PRO A 32 19.43 -18.94 -19.05
N GLN A 33 19.42 -18.43 -17.82
CA GLN A 33 19.77 -19.23 -16.65
C GLN A 33 18.51 -19.85 -16.04
N GLN A 34 18.58 -21.16 -15.88
CA GLN A 34 17.54 -22.07 -15.44
C GLN A 34 16.75 -21.54 -14.23
N ALA A 35 15.43 -21.56 -14.38
CA ALA A 35 14.50 -21.38 -13.28
C ALA A 35 14.71 -22.52 -12.26
N VAL A 36 15.46 -22.23 -11.20
CA VAL A 36 15.45 -23.04 -9.99
C VAL A 36 14.07 -22.85 -9.36
N ILE A 37 13.15 -23.76 -9.66
CA ILE A 37 11.91 -23.91 -8.92
C ILE A 37 12.30 -24.43 -7.53
N CYS A 38 12.50 -23.52 -6.59
CA CYS A 38 12.56 -23.87 -5.17
C CYS A 38 11.16 -24.33 -4.73
N PHE A 39 10.88 -25.62 -4.86
CA PHE A 39 9.87 -26.30 -4.05
C PHE A 39 10.28 -26.15 -2.59
N GLN A 40 9.62 -25.27 -1.84
CA GLN A 40 9.81 -25.20 -0.40
C GLN A 40 9.07 -26.38 0.28
N PRO A 41 9.71 -27.07 1.23
CA PRO A 41 9.14 -28.23 1.89
C PRO A 41 8.14 -27.83 2.97
N HIS A 42 7.16 -28.71 3.13
CA HIS A 42 6.22 -28.90 4.23
C HIS A 42 6.13 -27.86 5.35
N ARG A 43 4.94 -27.25 5.38
CA ARG A 43 4.28 -26.53 6.47
C ARG A 43 4.39 -27.30 7.81
N SER A 44 5.02 -26.71 8.82
CA SER A 44 4.79 -27.10 10.22
C SER A 44 3.43 -26.53 10.68
N PRO A 45 2.52 -27.34 11.25
CA PRO A 45 1.19 -26.87 11.61
C PRO A 45 1.26 -26.02 12.88
N LYS A 46 0.95 -24.73 12.76
CA LYS A 46 0.58 -23.91 13.92
C LYS A 46 -0.86 -24.27 14.29
N SER A 47 -1.06 -24.79 15.51
CA SER A 47 -2.31 -25.00 16.26
C SER A 47 -3.59 -25.24 15.44
N SER A 48 -4.11 -26.46 15.53
CA SER A 48 -5.37 -26.95 14.94
C SER A 48 -6.59 -26.08 15.27
N GLN A 49 -6.82 -25.04 14.47
CA GLN A 49 -8.16 -24.50 14.29
C GLN A 49 -8.85 -25.34 13.21
N PRO A 50 -10.10 -25.79 13.41
CA PRO A 50 -10.85 -26.46 12.36
C PRO A 50 -10.87 -25.55 11.15
N SER A 51 -10.50 -26.09 9.98
CA SER A 51 -10.61 -25.34 8.73
C SER A 51 -12.06 -24.88 8.61
N PRO A 52 -12.32 -23.58 8.41
CA PRO A 52 -13.70 -23.07 8.37
C PRO A 52 -14.46 -23.83 7.28
N CYS A 53 -15.69 -24.26 7.59
CA CYS A 53 -16.47 -24.99 6.61
C CYS A 53 -16.69 -24.09 5.39
N ILE A 54 -16.60 -24.66 4.19
CA ILE A 54 -16.67 -23.89 2.94
C ILE A 54 -17.95 -23.06 2.84
N ASN A 55 -19.06 -23.57 3.38
CA ASN A 55 -20.34 -22.86 3.41
C ASN A 55 -20.26 -21.58 4.25
N LEU A 56 -19.55 -21.61 5.39
CA LEU A 56 -19.36 -20.41 6.21
C LEU A 56 -18.48 -19.38 5.50
N GLU A 57 -17.44 -19.82 4.79
CA GLU A 57 -16.61 -18.92 3.98
C GLU A 57 -17.38 -18.28 2.83
N VAL A 58 -18.29 -19.03 2.19
CA VAL A 58 -19.19 -18.49 1.15
C VAL A 58 -20.12 -17.44 1.74
N VAL A 59 -20.78 -17.73 2.87
CA VAL A 59 -21.68 -16.78 3.54
C VAL A 59 -20.92 -15.55 4.02
N ARG A 60 -19.72 -15.72 4.60
CA ARG A 60 -18.88 -14.62 5.07
C ARG A 60 -18.50 -13.69 3.92
N LYS A 61 -17.93 -14.23 2.84
CA LYS A 61 -17.52 -13.42 1.68
C LYS A 61 -18.71 -12.79 0.97
N GLY A 62 -19.78 -13.55 0.75
CA GLY A 62 -21.00 -13.05 0.13
C GLY A 62 -21.65 -11.94 0.96
N GLY A 63 -21.70 -12.11 2.28
CA GLY A 63 -22.19 -11.09 3.22
C GLY A 63 -21.37 -9.80 3.15
N THR A 64 -20.04 -9.89 3.16
CA THR A 64 -19.16 -8.72 3.02
C THR A 64 -19.37 -8.01 1.69
N ILE A 65 -19.51 -8.74 0.57
CA ILE A 65 -19.73 -8.14 -0.76
C ILE A 65 -21.07 -7.40 -0.80
N LEU A 66 -22.16 -8.04 -0.36
CA LEU A 66 -23.50 -7.44 -0.33
C LEU A 66 -23.54 -6.22 0.60
N TYR A 67 -22.83 -6.29 1.72
CA TYR A 67 -22.78 -5.17 2.64
C TYR A 67 -21.95 -4.00 2.10
N CYS A 68 -20.91 -4.26 1.30
CA CYS A 68 -20.20 -3.20 0.56
C CYS A 68 -21.15 -2.47 -0.40
N ASP A 69 -21.97 -3.22 -1.14
CA ASP A 69 -23.00 -2.68 -2.04
C ASP A 69 -24.00 -1.78 -1.30
N TYR A 70 -24.53 -2.28 -0.18
CA TYR A 70 -25.42 -1.50 0.69
C TYR A 70 -24.77 -0.21 1.21
N VAL A 71 -23.53 -0.27 1.67
CA VAL A 71 -22.82 0.92 2.17
C VAL A 71 -22.55 1.92 1.03
N CYS A 72 -22.30 1.45 -0.20
CA CYS A 72 -22.15 2.30 -1.39
C CYS A 72 -23.41 3.12 -1.69
N GLU A 73 -24.59 2.52 -1.54
CA GLU A 73 -25.87 3.24 -1.72
C GLU A 73 -26.15 4.22 -0.57
N ASN A 74 -25.54 4.00 0.60
CA ASN A 74 -25.80 4.73 1.85
C ASN A 74 -24.57 5.45 2.40
N LEU A 75 -23.68 5.96 1.53
CA LEU A 75 -22.40 6.59 1.94
C LEU A 75 -22.53 7.82 2.85
N ASN A 76 -23.72 8.40 2.96
CA ASN A 76 -24.00 9.49 3.90
C ASN A 76 -23.99 9.01 5.36
N ASP A 77 -24.19 7.71 5.60
CA ASP A 77 -24.04 7.10 6.92
C ASP A 77 -22.57 6.77 7.18
N ALA A 78 -21.87 7.77 7.74
CA ALA A 78 -20.44 7.68 8.03
C ALA A 78 -20.12 6.61 9.09
N GLU A 79 -21.09 6.19 9.92
CA GLU A 79 -20.87 5.17 10.95
C GLU A 79 -20.66 3.79 10.32
N GLN A 80 -21.52 3.40 9.37
CA GLN A 80 -21.44 2.11 8.69
C GLN A 80 -20.15 2.00 7.87
N LEU A 81 -19.81 3.06 7.13
CA LEU A 81 -18.57 3.10 6.35
C LEU A 81 -17.33 2.98 7.26
N SER A 82 -17.30 3.73 8.36
CA SER A 82 -16.18 3.70 9.31
C SER A 82 -16.04 2.33 9.96
N TRP A 83 -17.16 1.74 10.40
CA TRP A 83 -17.16 0.40 10.99
C TRP A 83 -16.66 -0.66 10.02
N LEU A 84 -17.13 -0.61 8.76
CA LEU A 84 -16.74 -1.54 7.71
C LEU A 84 -15.24 -1.46 7.42
N LEU A 85 -14.71 -0.24 7.22
CA LEU A 85 -13.29 -0.03 6.96
C LEU A 85 -12.44 -0.48 8.16
N VAL A 86 -12.75 -0.04 9.37
CA VAL A 86 -11.93 -0.33 10.55
C VAL A 86 -11.88 -1.83 10.87
N ASN A 87 -12.98 -2.56 10.67
CA ASN A 87 -13.07 -3.96 11.08
C ASN A 87 -12.78 -4.97 9.95
N HIS A 88 -13.13 -4.66 8.71
CA HIS A 88 -13.10 -5.62 7.60
C HIS A 88 -12.11 -5.26 6.48
N THR A 89 -11.16 -4.35 6.70
CA THR A 89 -10.18 -3.94 5.68
C THR A 89 -9.45 -5.12 5.02
N GLU A 90 -9.02 -6.15 5.78
CA GLU A 90 -8.35 -7.32 5.17
C GLU A 90 -9.26 -8.07 4.20
N GLU A 91 -10.55 -8.20 4.53
CA GLU A 91 -11.55 -8.87 3.69
C GLU A 91 -11.85 -8.04 2.44
N ILE A 92 -12.03 -6.73 2.61
CA ILE A 92 -12.23 -5.77 1.51
C ILE A 92 -11.07 -5.85 0.51
N VAL A 93 -9.83 -5.85 1.00
CA VAL A 93 -8.63 -5.98 0.16
C VAL A 93 -8.61 -7.33 -0.54
N ALA A 94 -8.95 -8.42 0.16
CA ALA A 94 -8.98 -9.76 -0.41
C ALA A 94 -10.03 -9.90 -1.51
N LEU A 95 -11.17 -9.20 -1.38
CA LEU A 95 -12.32 -9.21 -2.28
C LEU A 95 -12.34 -8.04 -3.28
N SER A 96 -11.25 -7.27 -3.40
CA SER A 96 -11.15 -6.08 -4.27
C SER A 96 -11.30 -6.35 -5.77
N THR A 97 -11.49 -7.61 -6.19
CA THR A 97 -11.83 -7.99 -7.56
C THR A 97 -13.34 -8.04 -7.81
N GLU A 98 -14.15 -8.05 -6.75
CA GLU A 98 -15.61 -8.10 -6.85
C GLU A 98 -16.16 -6.69 -7.15
N PRO A 99 -17.08 -6.53 -8.12
CA PRO A 99 -17.55 -5.22 -8.56
C PRO A 99 -18.08 -4.31 -7.44
N PRO A 100 -18.95 -4.78 -6.51
CA PRO A 100 -19.45 -3.92 -5.43
C PRO A 100 -18.35 -3.43 -4.49
N VAL A 101 -17.33 -4.26 -4.26
CA VAL A 101 -16.18 -3.89 -3.42
C VAL A 101 -15.30 -2.86 -4.13
N GLN A 102 -15.14 -2.96 -5.46
CA GLN A 102 -14.44 -1.95 -6.26
C GLN A 102 -15.16 -0.61 -6.25
N GLU A 103 -16.48 -0.61 -6.36
CA GLU A 103 -17.30 0.59 -6.28
C GLU A 103 -17.18 1.27 -4.90
N LEU A 104 -17.15 0.47 -3.82
CA LEU A 104 -16.90 0.99 -2.47
C LEU A 104 -15.53 1.63 -2.35
N ILE A 105 -14.48 0.94 -2.81
CA ILE A 105 -13.12 1.47 -2.79
C ILE A 105 -13.03 2.78 -3.57
N ALA A 106 -13.64 2.85 -4.76
CA ALA A 106 -13.68 4.06 -5.58
C ALA A 106 -14.47 5.20 -4.90
N ALA A 107 -15.55 4.89 -4.18
CA ALA A 107 -16.28 5.88 -3.39
C ALA A 107 -15.44 6.42 -2.22
N VAL A 108 -14.73 5.53 -1.51
CA VAL A 108 -13.79 5.88 -0.44
C VAL A 108 -12.67 6.80 -0.95
N HIS A 109 -12.17 6.56 -2.16
CA HIS A 109 -11.14 7.38 -2.80
C HIS A 109 -11.57 8.83 -3.07
N ARG A 110 -12.87 9.06 -3.30
CA ARG A 110 -13.44 10.40 -3.53
C ARG A 110 -13.64 11.20 -2.25
N ASN A 111 -13.47 10.59 -1.07
CA ASN A 111 -13.66 11.22 0.22
C ASN A 111 -12.35 11.20 1.02
N SER A 112 -11.79 12.38 1.31
CA SER A 112 -10.52 12.51 2.04
C SER A 112 -10.53 11.82 3.41
N ALA A 113 -11.61 11.97 4.19
CA ALA A 113 -11.70 11.39 5.52
C ALA A 113 -11.79 9.85 5.46
N ALA A 114 -12.62 9.32 4.55
CA ALA A 114 -12.74 7.87 4.35
C ALA A 114 -11.42 7.26 3.82
N SER A 115 -10.74 7.96 2.90
CA SER A 115 -9.41 7.57 2.41
C SER A 115 -8.38 7.54 3.53
N GLY A 116 -8.41 8.51 4.44
CA GLY A 116 -7.54 8.52 5.64
C GLY A 116 -7.82 7.33 6.55
N LEU A 117 -9.10 7.03 6.81
CA LEU A 117 -9.51 5.85 7.58
C LEU A 117 -9.04 4.54 6.93
N LEU A 118 -9.13 4.42 5.60
CA LEU A 118 -8.63 3.25 4.89
C LEU A 118 -7.12 3.07 5.09
N VAL A 119 -6.32 4.13 4.93
CA VAL A 119 -4.87 4.09 5.15
C VAL A 119 -4.54 3.66 6.59
N GLN A 120 -5.25 4.20 7.57
CA GLN A 120 -5.09 3.83 8.98
C GLN A 120 -5.51 2.38 9.27
N ALA A 121 -6.61 1.93 8.69
CA ALA A 121 -7.12 0.57 8.85
C ALA A 121 -6.16 -0.46 8.23
N VAL A 122 -5.59 -0.16 7.05
CA VAL A 122 -4.50 -0.96 6.47
C VAL A 122 -3.28 -0.97 7.40
N GLY A 123 -2.92 0.20 7.93
CA GLY A 123 -1.83 0.36 8.89
C GLY A 123 -1.96 -0.53 10.13
N SER A 124 -3.18 -0.69 10.65
CA SER A 124 -3.43 -1.41 11.90
C SER A 124 -3.79 -2.88 11.72
N LYS A 125 -4.59 -3.23 10.71
CA LYS A 125 -5.13 -4.58 10.51
C LYS A 125 -4.22 -5.44 9.64
N CYS A 126 -3.77 -4.94 8.50
CA CYS A 126 -3.00 -5.71 7.51
C CYS A 126 -1.53 -5.91 7.96
N GLN A 127 -1.31 -6.74 8.99
CA GLN A 127 0.02 -6.97 9.56
C GLN A 127 0.80 -8.09 8.86
N ASP A 128 0.12 -9.14 8.39
CA ASP A 128 0.77 -10.30 7.77
C ASP A 128 0.91 -10.15 6.25
N LEU A 129 1.95 -9.44 5.82
CA LEU A 129 2.23 -9.15 4.41
C LEU A 129 3.02 -10.27 3.68
N LYS A 130 2.90 -11.52 4.13
CA LYS A 130 3.65 -12.65 3.55
C LYS A 130 3.16 -13.09 2.17
N GLN A 131 1.87 -12.91 1.88
CA GLN A 131 1.24 -13.37 0.65
C GLN A 131 1.36 -12.31 -0.45
N PRO A 132 2.19 -12.50 -1.49
CA PRO A 132 2.43 -11.46 -2.49
C PRO A 132 1.17 -11.08 -3.27
N SER A 133 0.26 -12.02 -3.51
CA SER A 133 -1.03 -11.76 -4.18
C SER A 133 -1.91 -10.81 -3.37
N PHE A 134 -1.95 -10.97 -2.04
CA PHE A 134 -2.66 -10.08 -1.14
C PHE A 134 -2.02 -8.69 -1.13
N VAL A 135 -0.68 -8.60 -1.05
CA VAL A 135 0.02 -7.31 -1.06
C VAL A 135 -0.19 -6.56 -2.38
N CYS A 136 -0.17 -7.25 -3.52
CA CYS A 136 -0.49 -6.62 -4.82
C CYS A 136 -1.94 -6.07 -4.87
N ARG A 137 -2.92 -6.80 -4.30
CA ARG A 137 -4.30 -6.28 -4.17
C ARG A 137 -4.36 -5.09 -3.24
N LEU A 138 -3.69 -5.16 -2.10
CA LEU A 138 -3.60 -4.06 -1.13
C LEU A 138 -3.07 -2.79 -1.80
N LEU A 139 -1.95 -2.90 -2.53
CA LEU A 139 -1.34 -1.79 -3.25
C LEU A 139 -2.26 -1.22 -4.34
N ARG A 140 -3.06 -2.06 -5.01
CA ARG A 140 -4.09 -1.57 -5.96
C ARG A 140 -5.21 -0.81 -5.25
N CYS A 141 -5.66 -1.29 -4.08
CA CYS A 141 -6.66 -0.57 -3.28
C CYS A 141 -6.13 0.79 -2.80
N LEU A 142 -4.82 0.91 -2.54
CA LEU A 142 -4.19 2.16 -2.10
C LEU A 142 -3.87 3.12 -3.25
N GLU A 143 -3.85 2.65 -4.50
CA GLU A 143 -3.42 3.44 -5.64
C GLU A 143 -4.29 4.69 -5.87
N GLY A 144 -5.59 4.60 -5.62
CA GLY A 144 -6.55 5.70 -5.82
C GLY A 144 -6.84 6.55 -4.58
N VAL A 145 -6.16 6.33 -3.45
CA VAL A 145 -6.35 7.10 -2.19
C VAL A 145 -6.39 8.61 -2.45
N HIS A 146 -7.27 9.33 -1.76
CA HIS A 146 -7.45 10.77 -1.97
C HIS A 146 -6.11 11.55 -1.92
N PRO A 147 -5.86 12.53 -2.81
CA PRO A 147 -4.59 13.26 -2.87
C PRO A 147 -4.18 13.91 -1.55
N SER A 148 -5.12 14.43 -0.76
CA SER A 148 -4.88 14.99 0.58
C SER A 148 -4.44 13.98 1.64
N GLN A 149 -4.36 12.70 1.31
CA GLN A 149 -3.86 11.63 2.18
C GLN A 149 -2.54 11.04 1.66
N SER A 150 -1.89 11.69 0.68
CA SER A 150 -0.65 11.21 0.08
C SER A 150 0.49 11.15 1.10
N GLY A 151 0.54 12.09 2.05
CA GLY A 151 1.49 12.08 3.16
C GLY A 151 1.34 10.85 4.08
N ALA A 152 0.13 10.60 4.56
CA ALA A 152 -0.18 9.43 5.39
C ALA A 152 0.12 8.12 4.65
N LEU A 153 -0.14 8.08 3.34
CA LEU A 153 0.17 6.92 2.51
C LEU A 153 1.67 6.68 2.38
N LEU A 154 2.51 7.71 2.23
CA LEU A 154 3.98 7.56 2.23
C LEU A 154 4.50 7.02 3.56
N MET A 155 3.97 7.53 4.68
CA MET A 155 4.28 7.04 6.03
C MET A 155 3.91 5.57 6.23
N LEU A 156 2.93 5.06 5.48
CA LEU A 156 2.57 3.64 5.47
C LEU A 156 3.49 2.82 4.54
N LEU A 157 3.70 3.29 3.31
CA LEU A 157 4.39 2.55 2.26
C LEU A 157 5.88 2.34 2.57
N VAL A 158 6.57 3.41 2.96
CA VAL A 158 8.03 3.41 3.09
C VAL A 158 8.53 2.43 4.16
N PRO A 159 8.09 2.49 5.42
CA PRO A 159 8.60 1.59 6.45
C PRO A 159 8.09 0.15 6.31
N ARG A 160 6.92 -0.08 5.69
CA ARG A 160 6.26 -1.40 5.75
C ARG A 160 6.27 -2.19 4.44
N LEU A 161 6.19 -1.52 3.29
CA LEU A 161 5.94 -2.19 2.01
C LEU A 161 7.17 -2.16 1.09
N LEU A 162 8.04 -1.14 1.19
CA LEU A 162 9.30 -1.10 0.45
C LEU A 162 10.35 -2.09 0.97
N GLY A 163 10.31 -2.43 2.26
CA GLY A 163 11.20 -3.43 2.87
C GLY A 163 10.82 -4.88 2.59
N SER A 164 9.79 -5.13 1.77
CA SER A 164 9.30 -6.47 1.45
C SER A 164 10.39 -7.28 0.73
N PRO A 165 10.64 -8.56 1.11
CA PRO A 165 11.56 -9.43 0.40
C PRO A 165 11.03 -9.82 -0.99
N GLN A 166 9.74 -9.62 -1.26
CA GLN A 166 9.12 -9.94 -2.55
C GLN A 166 9.27 -8.76 -3.52
N LEU A 167 10.02 -8.97 -4.59
CA LEU A 167 10.38 -7.91 -5.53
C LEU A 167 9.18 -7.25 -6.23
N ALA A 168 8.17 -8.02 -6.66
CA ALA A 168 7.03 -7.46 -7.40
C ALA A 168 6.17 -6.50 -6.54
N PRO A 169 5.73 -6.87 -5.32
CA PRO A 169 5.08 -5.93 -4.41
C PRO A 169 5.97 -4.73 -4.03
N ALA A 170 7.27 -4.95 -3.78
CA ALA A 170 8.19 -3.87 -3.45
C ALA A 170 8.31 -2.84 -4.60
N ARG A 171 8.41 -3.31 -5.86
CA ARG A 171 8.42 -2.44 -7.05
C ARG A 171 7.11 -1.66 -7.21
N GLN A 172 5.97 -2.32 -7.02
CA GLN A 172 4.67 -1.67 -7.10
C GLN A 172 4.51 -0.61 -5.99
N ALA A 173 4.96 -0.90 -4.78
CA ALA A 173 4.98 0.05 -3.66
C ALA A 173 5.92 1.23 -3.94
N GLY A 174 7.10 0.99 -4.53
CA GLY A 174 8.05 2.02 -4.96
C GLY A 174 7.44 2.95 -5.99
N ALA A 175 6.89 2.41 -7.08
CA ALA A 175 6.24 3.21 -8.11
C ALA A 175 5.06 4.03 -7.57
N LEU A 176 4.28 3.47 -6.64
CA LEU A 176 3.19 4.22 -5.99
C LEU A 176 3.74 5.33 -5.08
N ALA A 177 4.79 5.07 -4.31
CA ALA A 177 5.43 6.07 -3.47
C ALA A 177 6.04 7.22 -4.30
N CYS A 178 6.68 6.93 -5.44
CA CYS A 178 7.16 7.95 -6.38
C CYS A 178 6.03 8.87 -6.81
N ARG A 179 4.96 8.31 -7.40
CA ARG A 179 3.82 9.08 -7.89
C ARG A 179 3.20 9.96 -6.81
N ARG A 180 3.16 9.47 -5.57
CA ARG A 180 2.62 10.23 -4.42
C ARG A 180 3.55 11.34 -3.98
N ALA A 181 4.86 11.12 -3.98
CA ALA A 181 5.83 12.16 -3.68
C ALA A 181 5.88 13.22 -4.79
N GLU A 182 5.85 12.82 -6.06
CA GLU A 182 5.73 13.71 -7.22
C GLU A 182 4.48 14.59 -7.12
N LEU A 183 3.32 13.99 -6.76
CA LEU A 183 2.10 14.76 -6.53
C LEU A 183 2.31 15.81 -5.42
N LEU A 184 2.95 15.45 -4.30
CA LEU A 184 3.20 16.41 -3.22
C LEU A 184 4.08 17.59 -3.66
N LEU A 185 5.05 17.39 -4.56
CA LEU A 185 5.84 18.50 -5.12
C LEU A 185 5.01 19.46 -5.97
N THR A 186 3.87 19.03 -6.51
CA THR A 186 2.99 19.91 -7.28
C THR A 186 2.05 20.74 -6.41
N LEU A 187 1.95 20.44 -5.11
CA LEU A 187 1.08 21.13 -4.16
C LEU A 187 1.77 22.35 -3.53
N SER A 188 0.97 23.24 -2.94
CA SER A 188 1.50 24.37 -2.17
C SER A 188 2.17 23.90 -0.87
N GLU A 189 3.09 24.70 -0.32
CA GLU A 189 3.80 24.39 0.93
C GLU A 189 2.83 24.16 2.10
N GLU A 190 1.73 24.93 2.17
CA GLU A 190 0.69 24.78 3.20
C GLU A 190 -0.03 23.42 3.10
N GLU A 191 -0.39 23.01 1.88
CA GLU A 191 -1.04 21.72 1.63
C GLU A 191 -0.12 20.54 1.95
N VAL A 192 1.18 20.66 1.63
CA VAL A 192 2.18 19.65 1.99
C VAL A 192 2.32 19.58 3.51
N HIS A 193 2.45 20.72 4.20
CA HIS A 193 2.60 20.76 5.65
C HIS A 193 1.38 20.21 6.40
N SER A 194 0.18 20.35 5.82
CA SER A 194 -1.04 19.78 6.37
C SER A 194 -1.07 18.24 6.34
N GLN A 195 -0.29 17.62 5.45
CA GLN A 195 -0.24 16.17 5.26
C GLN A 195 1.02 15.51 5.84
N LEU A 196 2.15 16.22 5.78
CA LEU A 196 3.46 15.77 6.25
C LEU A 196 4.09 16.87 7.08
N THR A 197 4.22 16.62 8.38
CA THR A 197 5.04 17.47 9.22
C THR A 197 6.52 17.22 8.92
N ARG A 198 7.38 18.17 9.27
CA ARG A 198 8.83 18.00 9.12
C ARG A 198 9.35 16.77 9.86
N ALA A 199 8.82 16.50 11.05
CA ALA A 199 9.18 15.32 11.83
C ALA A 199 8.76 14.01 11.16
N ASP A 200 7.65 14.01 10.41
CA ASP A 200 7.23 12.83 9.65
C ASP A 200 8.14 12.59 8.44
N LEU A 201 8.54 13.65 7.75
CA LEU A 201 9.50 13.56 6.66
C LEU A 201 10.86 13.02 7.12
N ASP A 202 11.34 13.46 8.28
CA ASP A 202 12.57 12.94 8.90
C ASP A 202 12.44 11.43 9.18
N LYS A 203 11.30 10.95 9.71
CA LYS A 203 11.04 9.50 9.91
C LYS A 203 11.04 8.71 8.61
N VAL A 204 10.46 9.27 7.53
CA VAL A 204 10.47 8.64 6.20
C VAL A 204 11.91 8.48 5.72
N LEU A 205 12.72 9.54 5.81
CA LEU A 205 14.12 9.53 5.40
C LEU A 205 14.96 8.56 6.24
N GLU A 206 14.79 8.55 7.56
CA GLU A 206 15.44 7.60 8.46
C GLU A 206 15.08 6.16 8.11
N SER A 207 13.81 5.88 7.78
CA SER A 207 13.36 4.56 7.36
C SER A 207 14.01 4.11 6.06
N LEU A 208 14.23 5.03 5.11
CA LEU A 208 14.92 4.75 3.83
C LEU A 208 16.41 4.46 4.02
N HIS A 209 17.08 5.22 4.89
CA HIS A 209 18.52 5.05 5.18
C HIS A 209 18.80 3.81 6.05
N GLY A 210 18.03 3.61 7.13
CA GLY A 210 18.27 2.55 8.12
C GLY A 210 17.98 1.13 7.64
N SER A 211 17.11 0.98 6.64
CA SER A 211 16.77 -0.31 6.04
C SER A 211 17.75 -0.76 4.96
N GLY A 212 18.76 0.06 4.67
CA GLY A 212 19.65 -0.14 3.52
C GLY A 212 18.90 -0.14 2.20
N LEU A 213 17.65 0.34 2.13
CA LEU A 213 16.91 0.48 0.88
C LEU A 213 17.63 1.49 -0.02
N ALA A 214 18.11 2.60 0.56
CA ALA A 214 18.99 3.52 -0.15
C ALA A 214 20.17 2.80 -0.82
N ASN A 215 20.82 1.82 -0.17
CA ASN A 215 21.93 1.05 -0.74
C ASN A 215 21.52 -0.17 -1.60
N LYS A 216 20.42 -0.86 -1.30
CA LYS A 216 19.88 -1.94 -2.16
C LYS A 216 19.42 -1.40 -3.52
N TYR A 217 19.07 -0.11 -3.55
CA TYR A 217 18.66 0.61 -4.73
C TYR A 217 19.73 1.62 -5.23
N ALA A 218 20.81 1.88 -4.48
CA ALA A 218 21.99 2.63 -4.94
C ALA A 218 23.18 1.75 -5.36
N ALA A 219 23.26 0.49 -4.94
CA ALA A 219 24.35 -0.43 -5.32
C ALA A 219 24.19 -1.03 -6.75
N TYR A 220 23.27 -0.48 -7.53
CA TYR A 220 23.12 -0.74 -8.96
C TYR A 220 23.41 0.53 -9.82
N LEU A 221 23.76 1.67 -9.17
CA LEU A 221 24.40 2.86 -9.77
C LEU A 221 25.86 2.57 -10.15
#